data_AF-A0A6A6YAU4-F1
#
_entry.id   AF-A0A6A6YAU4-F1
#
_cell.length_a   1.000
_cell.length_b   1.000
_cell.length_c   1.000
_cell.angle_alpha   90.00
_cell.angle_beta   90.00
_cell.angle_gamma   90.00
#
_symmetry.space_group_name_H-M   'P 1'
#
loop_
_entity.id
_entity.type
_entity.pdbx_description
1 polymer ?
#
loop_
_entity_poly.entity_id
_entity_poly.type
_entity_poly.pdbx_seq_one_letter_code
_entity_poly.pdbx_strand_id
1 'polypeptide(L)' 'MPILPRSSYYDKNYKQSAALIRARQPFLLKNIATGAAIVTFTISVYAFTIKAVSQDEFSDVKVPDKPTEPARA' A
#
# COMPACT_ATOMS: atom_id res chain seq x y z
N MET A 1 -39.27 -32.15 -1.15
CA MET A 1 -38.09 -32.05 -2.06
C MET A 1 -36.85 -31.97 -1.18
N PRO A 2 -35.82 -32.80 -1.37
CA PRO A 2 -34.59 -32.68 -0.59
C PRO A 2 -33.93 -31.34 -0.92
N ILE A 3 -33.53 -30.59 0.11
CA ILE A 3 -32.88 -29.29 -0.03
C ILE A 3 -31.44 -29.57 -0.47
N LEU A 4 -31.09 -29.29 -1.73
CA LEU A 4 -29.70 -29.39 -2.18
C LEU A 4 -28.86 -28.37 -1.40
N PRO A 5 -27.70 -28.78 -0.83
CA PRO A 5 -26.80 -27.82 -0.19
C PRO A 5 -26.34 -26.81 -1.23
N ARG A 6 -26.44 -25.51 -0.88
CA ARG A 6 -26.05 -24.40 -1.76
C ARG A 6 -24.58 -24.57 -2.14
N SER A 7 -24.28 -24.70 -3.44
CA SER A 7 -22.91 -24.71 -3.93
C SER A 7 -22.29 -23.33 -3.68
N SER A 8 -21.33 -23.28 -2.76
CA SER A 8 -20.61 -22.06 -2.38
C SER A 8 -19.11 -22.31 -2.49
N TYR A 9 -18.37 -21.27 -2.87
CA TYR A 9 -16.90 -21.29 -2.83
C TYR A 9 -16.33 -21.22 -1.41
N TYR A 10 -17.19 -21.09 -0.40
CA TYR A 10 -16.85 -21.05 1.00
C TYR A 10 -17.62 -22.11 1.78
N ASP A 11 -16.96 -22.70 2.77
CA ASP A 11 -17.59 -23.64 3.71
C ASP A 11 -18.43 -22.89 4.77
N LYS A 12 -19.10 -23.66 5.63
CA LYS A 12 -19.91 -23.14 6.75
C LYS A 12 -19.14 -22.32 7.80
N ASN A 13 -17.81 -22.40 7.79
CA ASN A 13 -16.91 -21.67 8.68
C ASN A 13 -16.18 -20.53 7.92
N TYR A 14 -16.66 -20.14 6.73
CA TYR A 14 -16.04 -19.14 5.87
C TYR A 14 -14.63 -19.49 5.37
N LYS A 15 -14.24 -20.76 5.40
CA LYS A 15 -12.99 -21.23 4.79
C LYS A 15 -13.18 -21.40 3.29
N GLN A 16 -12.12 -21.14 2.54
CA GLN A 16 -12.12 -21.37 1.10
C GLN A 16 -12.31 -22.86 0.79
N SER A 17 -13.21 -23.18 -0.14
CA SER A 17 -13.39 -24.54 -0.61
C SER A 17 -12.21 -25.00 -1.46
N ALA A 18 -11.99 -26.32 -1.56
CA ALA A 18 -10.93 -26.89 -2.39
C ALA A 18 -11.03 -26.47 -3.88
N ALA A 19 -12.26 -26.26 -4.37
CA ALA A 19 -12.50 -25.76 -5.71
C ALA A 19 -11.98 -24.33 -5.89
N LEU A 20 -12.21 -23.45 -4.91
CA LEU A 20 -11.71 -22.07 -4.93
C LEU A 20 -10.17 -22.03 -4.86
N ILE A 21 -9.56 -22.84 -4.00
CA ILE A 21 -8.10 -22.91 -3.87
C ILE A 21 -7.47 -23.31 -5.21
N ARG A 22 -7.96 -24.38 -5.85
CA ARG A 22 -7.48 -24.82 -7.17
C ARG A 22 -7.65 -23.72 -8.23
N ALA A 23 -8.78 -23.03 -8.24
CA ALA A 23 -9.02 -21.95 -9.20
C ALA A 23 -8.03 -20.77 -9.03
N ARG A 24 -7.52 -20.53 -7.82
CA ARG A 24 -6.58 -19.43 -7.51
C ARG A 24 -5.11 -19.79 -7.64
N GLN A 25 -4.75 -21.09 -7.62
CA GLN A 25 -3.38 -21.57 -7.78
C GLN A 25 -2.58 -20.87 -8.90
N PRO A 26 -3.09 -20.75 -10.15
CA PRO A 26 -2.30 -20.17 -11.23
C PRO A 26 -2.03 -18.67 -11.11
N PHE A 27 -2.81 -17.95 -10.28
CA PHE A 27 -2.69 -16.51 -10.12
C PHE A 27 -1.95 -16.10 -8.84
N LEU A 28 -1.75 -17.03 -7.89
CA LEU A 28 -1.09 -16.71 -6.63
C LEU A 28 0.31 -16.15 -6.86
N LEU A 29 1.15 -16.87 -7.61
CA LEU A 29 2.51 -16.45 -7.90
C LEU A 29 2.56 -15.19 -8.77
N LYS A 30 1.70 -15.12 -9.80
CA LYS A 30 1.62 -13.97 -10.71
C LYS A 30 1.26 -12.69 -9.96
N ASN A 31 0.25 -12.75 -9.09
CA ASN A 31 -0.20 -11.60 -8.31
C ASN A 31 0.82 -11.18 -7.26
N ILE A 32 1.50 -12.14 -6.61
CA ILE A 32 2.61 -11.83 -5.68
C ILE A 32 3.73 -11.11 -6.43
N ALA A 33 4.14 -11.63 -7.59
CA ALA A 33 5.19 -11.01 -8.40
C ALA A 33 4.80 -9.60 -8.85
N THR A 34 3.57 -9.40 -9.35
CA THR A 34 3.06 -8.07 -9.72
C THR A 34 3.01 -7.13 -8.53
N GLY A 35 2.52 -7.58 -7.38
CA GLY A 35 2.48 -6.79 -6.15
C GLY A 35 3.89 -6.39 -5.69
N ALA A 36 4.83 -7.33 -5.69
CA ALA A 36 6.23 -7.07 -5.35
C ALA A 36 6.88 -6.07 -6.30
N ALA A 37 6.61 -6.16 -7.60
CA ALA A 37 7.11 -5.23 -8.59
C ALA A 37 6.62 -3.80 -8.33
N ILE A 38 5.31 -3.64 -8.06
CA ILE A 38 4.72 -2.33 -7.72
C ILE A 38 5.33 -1.77 -6.44
N VAL A 39 5.39 -2.56 -5.37
CA VAL A 39 5.96 -2.13 -4.08
C VAL A 39 7.42 -1.70 -4.24
N THR A 40 8.22 -2.52 -4.93
CA THR A 40 9.64 -2.25 -5.16
C THR A 40 9.82 -0.96 -5.98
N PHE A 41 9.02 -0.79 -7.03
CA PHE A 41 9.05 0.42 -7.84
C PHE A 41 8.73 1.67 -7.01
N THR A 42 7.64 1.65 -6.24
CA THR A 42 7.24 2.79 -5.39
C THR A 42 8.31 3.13 -4.36
N ILE A 43 8.84 2.14 -3.64
CA ILE A 43 9.92 2.35 -2.66
C ILE A 43 11.16 2.93 -3.35
N SER A 44 11.51 2.42 -4.53
CA SER A 44 12.69 2.87 -5.28
C SER A 44 12.56 4.32 -5.71
N VAL A 45 11.38 4.73 -6.21
CA VAL A 45 11.10 6.14 -6.56
C VAL A 45 11.26 7.01 -5.32
N TYR A 46 10.64 6.64 -4.20
CA TYR A 46 10.69 7.43 -2.98
C TYR A 46 12.12 7.56 -2.42
N ALA A 47 12.84 6.44 -2.31
CA ALA A 47 14.23 6.44 -1.84
C ALA A 47 15.15 7.23 -2.78
N PHE A 48 14.97 7.08 -4.11
CA PHE A 48 15.71 7.87 -5.08
C PHE A 48 15.43 9.35 -4.91
N THR A 49 14.16 9.76 -4.77
CA THR A 49 13.82 11.18 -4.62
C THR A 49 14.43 11.79 -3.36
N ILE A 50 14.43 11.08 -2.22
CA ILE A 50 15.07 11.57 -0.99
C ILE A 50 16.58 11.75 -1.16
N LYS A 51 17.22 10.84 -1.90
CA LYS A 51 18.68 10.90 -2.13
C LYS A 51 19.07 11.94 -3.19
N ALA A 52 18.28 12.03 -4.26
CA ALA A 52 18.59 12.85 -5.43
C ALA A 52 18.21 14.32 -5.22
N VAL A 53 17.14 14.59 -4.47
CA VAL A 53 16.82 15.95 -4.03
C VAL A 53 17.74 16.26 -2.87
N SER A 54 18.68 17.19 -3.08
CA SER A 54 19.47 17.73 -1.98
C SER A 54 18.50 18.29 -0.95
N GLN A 55 18.63 17.85 0.30
CA GLN A 55 17.93 18.50 1.39
C GLN A 55 18.51 19.92 1.49
N ASP A 56 17.63 20.91 1.37
CA ASP A 56 18.04 22.32 1.40
C ASP A 56 18.60 22.66 2.79
N GLU A 57 19.71 23.40 2.86
CA GLU A 57 20.39 23.67 4.13
C GLU A 57 19.67 24.77 4.93
N PHE A 58 18.78 25.55 4.28
CA PHE A 58 18.04 26.69 4.84
C PHE A 58 18.92 27.65 5.67
N SER A 59 20.22 27.69 5.41
CA SER A 59 21.20 28.45 6.20
C SER A 59 21.07 29.97 6.00
N ASP A 60 20.40 30.38 4.93
CA ASP A 60 20.03 31.76 4.61
C ASP A 60 18.66 32.19 5.20
N VAL A 61 17.85 31.24 5.69
CA VAL A 61 16.58 31.52 6.33
C VAL A 61 16.80 31.95 7.78
N LYS A 62 16.67 33.26 8.03
CA LYS A 62 16.70 33.82 9.39
C LYS A 62 15.42 33.46 10.13
N VAL A 63 15.49 32.53 11.07
CA VAL A 63 14.39 32.20 11.98
C VAL A 63 14.32 33.28 13.07
N PRO A 64 13.21 34.03 13.20
CA PRO A 64 13.06 35.01 14.27
C PRO A 64 12.94 34.31 15.63
N ASP A 65 13.64 34.82 16.65
CA ASP A 65 13.59 34.26 18.02
C ASP A 65 12.21 34.34 18.68
N LYS A 66 11.31 35.18 18.14
CA LYS A 66 9.96 35.38 18.67
C LYS A 66 8.94 35.28 17.53
N PRO A 67 7.81 34.58 17.73
CA PRO A 67 6.70 34.61 16.78
C PRO A 67 6.30 36.05 16.49
N THR A 68 6.15 36.40 15.21
CA THR A 68 5.68 37.72 14.79
C THR A 68 4.31 37.98 15.41
N GLU A 69 4.21 39.00 16.26
CA GLU A 69 2.91 39.42 16.77
C GLU A 69 2.05 39.92 15.60
N PRO A 70 0.80 39.43 15.47
CA PRO A 70 -0.07 39.87 14.40
C PRO A 70 -0.28 41.37 14.50
N ALA A 71 -0.09 42.08 13.38
CA ALA A 71 -0.28 43.52 13.31
C ALA A 71 -1.71 43.86 13.80
N ARG A 72 -1.80 44.61 14.91
CA ARG A 72 -3.06 45.12 15.43
C ARG A 72 -3.63 46.11 14.41
N ALA A 73 -4.84 45.84 13.95
CA ALA A 73 -5.63 46.71 13.07
C ALA A 73 -6.04 48.00 13.77
#